data_AF-A0A5P6AAQ9-F1
#
_entry.id   AF-A0A5P6AAQ9-F1
#
_cell.length_a   1.000
_cell.length_b   1.000
_cell.length_c   1.000
_cell.angle_alpha   90.00
_cell.angle_beta   90.00
_cell.angle_gamma   90.00
#
_symmetry.space_group_name_H-M   'P 1'
#
loop_
_entity.id
_entity.type
_entity.pdbx_description
1 polymer ?
#
loop_
_entity_poly.entity_id
_entity_poly.type
_entity_poly.pdbx_seq_one_letter_code
_entity_poly.pdbx_strand_id
1 'polypeptide(L)'
;MISKNINKSEWAQQEISLAVTSKLNGRNIKLIPVLIDKNAAIPFFLKDYIYLDMTEGNDFEYSMSLLMKGLMDKQTTSIEDEQAIKIQKINIDREILRIKNIEYENYKNFKTRQMFLIALTTTLFSAFAVSIGLLGWLVKVEYSQLAWLIAFSTGVLVSMVGASFILERK
;
A
#
# COMPACT_ATOMS: atom_id res chain seq x y z
N MET A 1 6.14 -3.05 28.17
CA MET A 1 7.06 -2.79 29.31
C MET A 1 8.46 -2.54 28.77
N ILE A 2 9.11 -1.43 29.14
CA ILE A 2 10.44 -1.04 28.67
C ILE A 2 11.48 -1.49 29.69
N SER A 3 12.28 -2.49 29.33
CA SER A 3 13.35 -3.05 30.14
C SER A 3 14.60 -3.32 29.29
N LYS A 4 15.76 -3.51 29.92
CA LYS A 4 17.05 -3.77 29.27
C LYS A 4 17.03 -5.04 28.41
N ASN A 5 16.11 -5.96 28.69
CA ASN A 5 15.96 -7.23 27.98
C ASN A 5 14.84 -7.21 26.91
N ILE A 6 14.12 -6.10 26.73
CA ILE A 6 13.00 -6.03 25.78
C ILE A 6 13.43 -6.38 24.33
N ASN A 7 14.65 -6.02 23.95
CA ASN A 7 15.19 -6.28 22.62
C ASN A 7 15.52 -7.76 22.36
N LYS A 8 15.56 -8.60 23.41
CA LYS A 8 15.89 -10.03 23.32
C LYS A 8 14.66 -10.94 23.19
N SER A 9 13.45 -10.39 23.32
CA SER A 9 12.20 -11.15 23.25
C SER A 9 11.52 -10.95 21.89
N GLU A 10 11.35 -12.04 21.13
CA GLU A 10 10.60 -12.02 19.86
C GLU A 10 9.16 -11.52 20.05
N TRP A 11 8.53 -11.92 21.16
CA TRP A 11 7.19 -11.47 21.52
C TRP A 11 7.13 -9.94 21.73
N ALA A 12 8.13 -9.36 22.40
CA ALA A 12 8.17 -7.92 22.62
C ALA A 12 8.39 -7.15 21.31
N GLN A 13 9.19 -7.69 20.38
CA GLN A 13 9.37 -7.10 19.05
C GLN A 13 8.08 -7.14 18.22
N GLN A 14 7.31 -8.24 18.30
CA GLN A 14 6.01 -8.35 17.63
C GLN A 14 5.01 -7.31 18.17
N GLU A 15 4.93 -7.16 19.49
CA GLU A 15 4.00 -6.21 20.12
C GLU A 15 4.36 -4.75 19.79
N ILE A 16 5.66 -4.43 19.79
CA ILE A 16 6.18 -3.14 19.33
C ILE A 16 5.81 -2.90 17.86
N SER A 17 6.02 -3.88 16.97
CA SER A 17 5.69 -3.76 15.55
C SER A 17 4.19 -3.50 15.33
N LEU A 18 3.33 -4.19 16.07
CA LEU A 18 1.87 -4.00 16.02
C LEU A 18 1.46 -2.60 16.51
N ALA A 19 2.09 -2.11 17.59
CA ALA A 19 1.85 -0.77 18.11
C ALA A 19 2.29 0.32 17.12
N VAL A 20 3.47 0.18 16.50
CA VAL A 20 3.98 1.10 15.48
C VAL A 20 3.07 1.10 14.26
N THR A 21 2.71 -0.09 13.76
CA THR A 21 1.87 -0.24 12.57
C THR A 21 0.50 0.38 12.78
N SER A 22 -0.12 0.17 13.95
CA SER A 22 -1.46 0.72 14.17
C SER A 22 -1.43 2.24 14.46
N LYS A 23 -0.32 2.80 14.98
CA LYS A 23 -0.08 4.26 15.07
C LYS A 23 0.04 4.87 13.67
N LEU A 24 0.83 4.26 12.78
CA LEU A 24 0.97 4.71 11.39
C LEU A 24 -0.36 4.65 10.60
N ASN A 25 -1.21 3.67 10.91
CA ASN A 25 -2.54 3.53 10.32
C ASN A 25 -3.61 4.45 10.92
N GLY A 26 -3.23 5.42 11.76
CA GLY A 26 -4.15 6.40 12.35
C GLY A 26 -5.13 5.81 13.36
N ARG A 27 -4.90 4.59 13.86
CA ARG A 27 -5.72 4.01 14.93
C ARG A 27 -5.23 4.59 16.27
N ASN A 28 -6.16 5.11 17.06
CA ASN A 28 -5.85 5.67 18.37
C ASN A 28 -5.59 4.53 19.39
N ILE A 29 -4.38 3.97 19.38
CA ILE A 29 -3.98 2.94 20.35
C ILE A 29 -3.74 3.61 21.69
N LYS A 30 -4.47 3.18 22.72
CA LYS A 30 -4.17 3.51 24.11
C LYS A 30 -2.99 2.66 24.56
N LEU A 31 -1.78 3.23 24.46
CA LEU A 31 -0.56 2.58 24.92
C LEU A 31 -0.06 3.28 26.19
N ILE A 32 0.22 2.49 27.22
CA ILE A 32 0.75 2.97 28.51
C ILE A 32 2.15 2.35 28.66
N PRO A 33 3.20 3.07 28.28
CA PRO A 33 4.56 2.59 28.45
C PRO A 33 4.92 2.61 29.94
N VAL A 34 5.51 1.53 30.43
CA VAL A 34 6.05 1.41 31.80
C VAL A 34 7.55 1.18 31.70
N LEU A 35 8.34 2.07 32.27
CA LEU A 35 9.79 2.02 32.31
C LEU A 35 10.23 1.34 33.61
N ILE A 36 10.91 0.19 33.49
CA ILE A 36 11.33 -0.64 34.63
C ILE A 36 12.83 -0.48 34.90
N ASP A 37 13.64 -0.29 33.85
CA ASP A 37 15.09 -0.16 33.96
C ASP A 37 15.56 1.25 33.57
N LYS A 38 16.34 1.90 34.44
CA LYS A 38 16.89 3.27 34.25
C LYS A 38 17.75 3.42 32.98
N ASN A 39 18.34 2.32 32.51
CA ASN A 39 19.22 2.27 31.34
C ASN A 39 18.57 1.62 30.10
N ALA A 40 17.24 1.46 30.07
CA ALA A 40 16.58 0.90 28.90
C ALA A 40 16.50 1.92 27.75
N ALA A 41 16.84 1.49 26.54
CA ALA A 41 16.72 2.32 25.35
C ALA A 41 15.24 2.52 25.01
N ILE A 42 14.74 3.76 25.11
CA ILE A 42 13.37 4.11 24.76
C ILE A 42 13.23 4.11 23.22
N PRO A 43 12.37 3.28 22.64
CA PRO A 43 12.10 3.30 21.20
C PRO A 43 11.61 4.66 20.72
N PHE A 44 12.01 5.07 19.51
CA PHE A 44 11.72 6.41 18.98
C PHE A 44 10.21 6.75 18.95
N PHE A 45 9.35 5.77 18.69
CA PHE A 45 7.91 5.97 18.59
C PHE A 45 7.22 6.20 19.94
N LEU A 46 7.92 5.90 21.05
CA LEU A 46 7.46 6.12 22.43
C LEU A 46 7.91 7.47 23.00
N LYS A 47 8.75 8.24 22.30
CA LYS A 47 9.23 9.54 22.77
C LYS A 47 8.11 10.55 23.01
N ASP A 48 7.03 10.45 22.24
CA ASP A 48 5.88 11.35 22.35
C ASP A 48 4.82 10.84 23.35
N TYR A 49 5.06 9.70 24.00
CA TYR A 49 4.14 9.11 24.96
C TYR A 49 4.59 9.41 26.39
N ILE A 50 3.62 9.79 27.23
CA ILE A 50 3.83 9.82 28.68
C ILE A 50 4.04 8.37 29.13
N TYR A 51 5.18 8.10 29.77
CA TYR A 51 5.50 6.79 30.32
C TYR A 51 5.52 6.85 31.84
N LEU A 52 5.22 5.70 32.44
CA LEU A 52 5.28 5.50 33.87
C LEU A 52 6.69 5.09 34.26
N ASP A 53 7.38 5.93 35.01
CA ASP A 53 8.71 5.61 35.55
C ASP A 53 8.57 4.80 36.84
N MET A 54 9.08 3.56 36.82
CA MET A 54 9.14 2.66 37.97
C MET A 54 10.60 2.32 38.33
N THR A 55 11.57 3.13 37.89
CA THR A 55 13.00 2.82 38.06
C THR A 55 13.53 3.07 39.48
N GLU A 56 12.83 3.87 40.28
CA GLU A 56 13.17 4.16 41.69
C GLU A 56 12.05 3.64 42.61
N GLY A 57 12.39 2.68 43.49
CA GLY A 57 11.41 1.92 44.28
C GLY A 57 10.59 2.71 45.31
N ASN A 58 10.85 4.01 45.48
CA ASN A 58 10.14 4.87 46.44
C ASN A 58 8.96 5.65 45.84
N ASP A 59 8.74 5.60 44.52
CA ASP A 59 7.72 6.41 43.83
C ASP A 59 6.58 5.59 43.21
N PHE A 60 6.46 4.30 43.55
CA PHE A 60 5.41 3.44 42.99
C PHE A 60 4.00 3.99 43.25
N GLU A 61 3.69 4.37 44.49
CA GLU A 61 2.39 4.94 44.85
C GLU A 61 2.11 6.25 44.08
N TYR A 62 3.11 7.12 43.95
CA TYR A 62 3.00 8.38 43.23
C TYR A 62 2.75 8.14 41.74
N SER A 63 3.59 7.33 41.11
CA SER A 63 3.48 6.90 39.71
C SER A 63 2.13 6.23 39.43
N MET A 64 1.70 5.30 40.28
CA MET A 64 0.40 4.61 40.15
C MET A 64 -0.77 5.57 40.30
N SER A 65 -0.71 6.52 41.25
CA SER A 65 -1.74 7.54 41.41
C SER A 65 -1.86 8.45 40.17
N LEU A 66 -0.72 8.78 39.54
CA LEU A 66 -0.66 9.58 38.32
C LEU A 66 -1.28 8.83 37.13
N LEU A 67 -0.98 7.53 37.02
CA LEU A 67 -1.58 6.65 36.01
C LEU A 67 -3.09 6.56 36.19
N MET A 68 -3.54 6.28 37.41
CA MET A 68 -4.96 6.18 37.73
C MET A 68 -5.67 7.51 37.45
N LYS A 69 -5.05 8.63 37.78
CA LYS A 69 -5.56 9.96 37.43
C LYS A 69 -5.67 10.12 35.92
N GLY A 70 -4.64 9.79 35.13
CA GLY A 70 -4.70 9.89 33.66
C GLY A 70 -5.67 8.92 32.98
N LEU A 71 -5.95 7.77 33.60
CA LEU A 71 -6.95 6.81 33.13
C LEU A 71 -8.39 7.25 33.45
N MET A 72 -8.58 7.90 34.61
CA MET A 72 -9.86 8.42 35.07
C MET A 72 -10.18 9.80 34.47
N ASP A 73 -9.16 10.56 34.10
CA ASP A 73 -9.27 11.80 33.35
C ASP A 73 -9.63 11.45 31.91
N LYS A 74 -10.91 11.11 31.75
CA LYS A 74 -11.57 10.95 30.45
C LYS A 74 -11.43 12.29 29.77
N GLN A 75 -10.37 12.46 28.95
CA GLN A 75 -10.06 13.68 28.23
C GLN A 75 -11.37 14.31 27.75
N THR A 76 -11.83 15.33 28.48
CA THR A 76 -12.82 16.26 27.98
C THR A 76 -12.03 17.11 27.01
N THR A 77 -11.75 16.55 25.84
CA THR A 77 -11.38 17.37 24.69
C THR A 77 -12.45 18.44 24.62
N SER A 78 -12.04 19.71 24.75
CA SER A 78 -12.95 20.83 24.55
C SER A 78 -13.67 20.61 23.21
N ILE A 79 -14.92 21.02 23.11
CA ILE A 79 -15.71 20.90 21.87
C ILE A 79 -14.92 21.53 20.69
N GLU A 80 -14.11 22.55 20.97
CA GLU A 80 -13.21 23.22 20.01
C GLU A 80 -12.08 22.30 19.52
N ASP A 81 -11.46 21.52 20.40
CA ASP A 81 -10.39 20.57 20.03
C ASP A 81 -10.95 19.40 19.20
N GLU A 82 -12.14 18.90 19.56
CA GLU A 82 -12.78 17.81 18.83
C GLU A 82 -13.21 18.25 17.42
N GLN A 83 -13.67 19.50 17.28
CA GLN A 83 -13.97 20.10 15.98
C GLN A 83 -12.70 20.30 15.13
N ALA A 84 -11.62 20.81 15.71
CA ALA A 84 -10.34 20.98 15.02
C ALA A 84 -9.78 19.63 14.54
N ILE A 85 -9.85 18.59 15.36
CA ILE A 85 -9.43 17.23 15.00
C ILE A 85 -10.30 16.66 13.87
N LYS A 86 -11.63 16.86 13.91
CA LYS A 86 -12.54 16.43 12.83
C LYS A 86 -12.23 17.16 11.53
N ILE A 87 -11.96 18.47 11.57
CA ILE A 87 -11.61 19.27 10.39
C ILE A 87 -10.27 18.80 9.79
N GLN A 88 -9.27 18.55 10.63
CA GLN A 88 -7.98 18.00 10.18
C GLN A 88 -8.16 16.62 9.52
N LYS A 89 -8.95 15.74 10.15
CA LYS A 89 -9.26 14.43 9.58
C LYS A 89 -9.96 14.56 8.22
N ILE A 90 -10.96 15.42 8.09
CA ILE A 90 -11.64 15.68 6.81
C ILE A 90 -10.66 16.16 5.75
N ASN A 91 -9.71 17.03 6.11
CA ASN A 91 -8.73 17.54 5.14
C ASN A 91 -7.76 16.44 4.68
N ILE A 92 -7.27 15.62 5.61
CA ILE A 92 -6.42 14.46 5.30
C ILE A 92 -7.18 13.48 4.40
N ASP A 93 -8.44 13.15 4.73
CA ASP A 93 -9.27 12.26 3.93
C ASP A 93 -9.46 12.79 2.50
N ARG A 94 -9.65 14.11 2.34
CA ARG A 94 -9.71 14.75 1.00
C ARG A 94 -8.41 14.64 0.24
N GLU A 95 -7.27 14.84 0.88
CA GLU A 95 -5.95 14.71 0.24
C GLU A 95 -5.70 13.27 -0.20
N ILE A 96 -6.03 12.28 0.63
CA ILE A 96 -5.94 10.86 0.30
C ILE A 96 -6.84 10.53 -0.91
N LEU A 97 -8.08 11.01 -0.90
CA LEU A 97 -9.00 10.82 -2.03
C LEU A 97 -8.46 11.45 -3.32
N ARG A 98 -7.82 12.62 -3.22
CA ARG A 98 -7.19 13.29 -4.36
C ARG A 98 -6.03 12.49 -4.93
N ILE A 99 -5.15 11.96 -4.08
CA ILE A 99 -4.02 11.10 -4.48
C ILE A 99 -4.56 9.85 -5.17
N LYS A 100 -5.56 9.19 -4.58
CA LYS A 100 -6.18 7.99 -5.16
C LYS A 100 -6.83 8.27 -6.51
N ASN A 101 -7.45 9.43 -6.69
CA ASN A 101 -8.01 9.84 -7.98
C ASN A 101 -6.92 10.09 -9.03
N ILE A 102 -5.81 10.73 -8.65
CA ILE A 102 -4.66 10.93 -9.55
C ILE A 102 -4.05 9.59 -9.97
N GLU A 103 -3.90 8.66 -9.02
CA GLU A 103 -3.41 7.32 -9.31
C GLU A 103 -4.34 6.55 -10.26
N TYR A 104 -5.65 6.63 -10.03
CA TYR A 104 -6.65 6.04 -10.91
C TYR A 104 -6.62 6.63 -12.32
N GLU A 105 -6.58 7.96 -12.45
CA GLU A 105 -6.47 8.64 -13.73
C GLU A 105 -5.17 8.28 -14.47
N ASN A 106 -4.05 8.22 -13.75
CA ASN A 106 -2.78 7.76 -14.32
C ASN A 106 -2.90 6.33 -14.82
N TYR A 107 -3.40 5.41 -14.00
CA TYR A 107 -3.59 4.00 -14.39
C TYR A 107 -4.49 3.87 -15.62
N LYS A 108 -5.62 4.59 -15.64
CA LYS A 108 -6.53 4.63 -16.78
C LYS A 108 -5.83 5.15 -18.04
N ASN A 109 -5.10 6.26 -17.94
CA ASN A 109 -4.35 6.82 -19.07
C ASN A 109 -3.27 5.86 -19.60
N PHE A 110 -2.56 5.16 -18.71
CA PHE A 110 -1.61 4.10 -19.11
C PHE A 110 -2.32 2.96 -19.85
N LYS A 111 -3.45 2.47 -19.34
CA LYS A 111 -4.22 1.39 -19.97
C LYS A 111 -4.79 1.82 -21.34
N THR A 112 -5.30 3.04 -21.46
CA THR A 112 -5.79 3.60 -22.73
C THR A 112 -4.67 3.65 -23.78
N ARG A 113 -3.47 4.11 -23.40
CA ARG A 113 -2.30 4.14 -24.30
C ARG A 113 -1.89 2.72 -24.75
N GLN A 114 -1.89 1.75 -23.85
CA GLN A 114 -1.58 0.36 -24.20
C GLN A 114 -2.63 -0.26 -25.14
N MET A 115 -3.92 -0.07 -24.87
CA MET A 115 -4.98 -0.54 -25.76
C MET A 115 -4.87 0.07 -27.16
N PHE A 116 -4.54 1.36 -27.26
CA PHE A 116 -4.34 2.01 -28.55
C PHE A 116 -3.18 1.38 -29.35
N LEU A 117 -2.04 1.12 -28.69
CA LEU A 117 -0.89 0.49 -29.35
C LEU A 117 -1.23 -0.93 -29.83
N ILE A 118 -1.90 -1.74 -29.00
CA ILE A 118 -2.31 -3.10 -29.37
C ILE A 118 -3.31 -3.07 -30.54
N ALA A 119 -4.27 -2.14 -30.51
CA ALA A 119 -5.22 -1.97 -31.61
C ALA A 119 -4.52 -1.58 -32.91
N LEU A 120 -3.54 -0.67 -32.86
CA LEU A 120 -2.78 -0.22 -34.01
C LEU A 120 -1.92 -1.34 -34.61
N THR A 121 -1.20 -2.10 -33.77
CA THR A 121 -0.41 -3.25 -34.24
C THR A 121 -1.30 -4.33 -34.84
N THR A 122 -2.44 -4.62 -34.22
CA THR A 122 -3.40 -5.63 -34.71
C THR A 122 -4.00 -5.21 -36.05
N THR A 123 -4.35 -3.92 -36.21
CA THR A 123 -4.91 -3.37 -37.45
C THR A 123 -3.90 -3.42 -38.59
N LEU A 124 -2.65 -3.02 -38.34
CA LEU A 124 -1.57 -3.10 -39.34
C LEU A 124 -1.34 -4.54 -39.79
N PHE A 125 -1.32 -5.48 -38.85
CA PHE A 125 -1.07 -6.88 -39.15
C PHE A 125 -2.23 -7.52 -39.94
N SER A 126 -3.47 -7.18 -39.59
CA SER A 126 -4.66 -7.57 -40.35
C SER A 126 -4.61 -7.04 -41.79
N ALA A 127 -4.28 -5.76 -41.96
CA ALA A 127 -4.12 -5.16 -43.30
C ALA A 127 -3.01 -5.85 -44.12
N PHE A 128 -1.90 -6.22 -43.47
CA PHE A 128 -0.80 -6.95 -44.10
C PHE A 128 -1.22 -8.35 -44.54
N ALA A 129 -1.96 -9.09 -43.70
CA ALA A 129 -2.48 -10.41 -44.02
C ALA A 129 -3.47 -10.37 -45.21
N VAL A 130 -4.38 -9.38 -45.23
CA VAL A 130 -5.31 -9.17 -46.35
C VAL A 130 -4.55 -8.86 -47.64
N SER A 131 -3.52 -8.01 -47.57
CA SER A 131 -2.70 -7.65 -48.73
C SER A 131 -1.94 -8.86 -49.31
N ILE A 132 -1.31 -9.67 -48.45
CA ILE A 132 -0.63 -10.91 -48.87
C ILE A 132 -1.63 -11.91 -49.47
N GLY A 133 -2.81 -12.07 -48.85
CA GLY A 133 -3.85 -12.96 -49.36
C GLY A 133 -4.35 -12.56 -50.75
N LEU A 134 -4.58 -11.26 -50.97
CA LEU A 134 -4.97 -10.73 -52.28
C LEU A 134 -3.87 -10.94 -53.34
N LEU A 135 -2.61 -10.67 -53.01
CA LEU A 135 -1.48 -10.89 -53.92
C LEU A 135 -1.30 -12.38 -54.26
N GLY A 136 -1.42 -13.26 -53.27
CA GLY A 136 -1.35 -14.71 -53.47
C GLY A 136 -2.46 -15.24 -54.38
N TRP A 137 -3.68 -14.68 -54.25
CA TRP A 137 -4.80 -14.99 -55.14
C TRP A 137 -4.55 -14.50 -56.58
N LEU A 138 -3.99 -13.30 -56.74
CA LEU A 138 -3.70 -12.70 -58.05
C LEU A 138 -2.58 -13.43 -58.80
N VAL A 139 -1.59 -13.95 -58.08
CA VAL A 139 -0.39 -14.61 -58.65
C VAL A 139 -0.52 -16.14 -58.69
N LYS A 140 -1.64 -16.74 -58.24
CA LYS A 140 -1.86 -18.21 -58.15
C LYS A 140 -0.70 -18.95 -57.45
N VAL A 141 -0.21 -18.39 -56.35
CA VAL A 141 0.89 -18.97 -55.57
C VAL A 141 0.44 -20.24 -54.84
N GLU A 142 1.28 -21.28 -54.80
CA GLU A 142 1.00 -22.52 -54.07
C GLU A 142 0.85 -22.28 -52.55
N TYR A 143 -0.26 -22.77 -52.00
CA TYR A 143 -0.73 -22.52 -50.63
C TYR A 143 0.26 -22.95 -49.52
N SER A 144 1.20 -23.85 -49.85
CA SER A 144 2.20 -24.41 -48.92
C SER A 144 3.13 -23.34 -48.32
N GLN A 145 3.56 -22.35 -49.10
CA GLN A 145 4.47 -21.30 -48.61
C GLN A 145 3.76 -20.24 -47.76
N LEU A 146 2.45 -20.02 -47.99
CA LEU A 146 1.63 -19.07 -47.24
C LEU A 146 1.25 -19.62 -45.85
N ALA A 147 1.10 -20.94 -45.72
CA ALA A 147 0.72 -21.59 -44.46
C ALA A 147 1.72 -21.34 -43.32
N TRP A 148 3.03 -21.37 -43.61
CA TRP A 148 4.07 -21.09 -42.62
C TRP A 148 4.06 -19.64 -42.14
N LEU A 149 3.80 -18.71 -43.06
CA LEU A 149 3.67 -17.28 -42.76
C LEU A 149 2.47 -17.01 -41.85
N ILE A 150 1.32 -17.62 -42.16
CA ILE A 150 0.09 -17.51 -41.36
C ILE A 150 0.26 -18.16 -39.97
N ALA A 151 0.95 -19.30 -39.88
CA ALA A 151 1.22 -19.97 -38.60
C ALA A 151 2.13 -19.14 -37.69
N PHE A 152 3.18 -18.52 -38.24
CA PHE A 152 4.04 -17.62 -37.49
C PHE A 152 3.27 -16.37 -37.03
N SER A 153 2.42 -15.83 -37.90
CA SER A 153 1.64 -14.64 -37.65
C SER A 153 0.58 -14.85 -36.55
N THR A 154 -0.10 -16.00 -36.54
CA THR A 154 -1.05 -16.37 -35.47
C THR A 154 -0.36 -16.64 -34.15
N GLY A 155 0.84 -17.24 -34.15
CA GLY A 155 1.63 -17.46 -32.92
C GLY A 155 1.99 -16.16 -32.18
N VAL A 156 2.40 -15.12 -32.92
CA VAL A 156 2.71 -13.80 -32.33
C VAL A 156 1.46 -13.16 -31.72
N LEU A 157 0.31 -13.24 -32.40
CA LEU A 157 -0.95 -12.67 -31.91
C LEU A 157 -1.44 -13.36 -30.63
N VAL A 158 -1.38 -14.70 -30.58
CA VAL A 158 -1.79 -15.47 -29.38
C VAL A 158 -0.88 -15.17 -28.20
N SER A 159 0.44 -15.03 -28.42
CA SER A 159 1.38 -14.67 -27.36
C SER A 159 1.12 -13.27 -26.80
N MET A 160 0.83 -12.30 -27.68
CA MET A 160 0.60 -10.90 -27.29
C MET A 160 -0.72 -10.73 -26.53
N VAL A 161 -1.79 -11.40 -26.96
CA VAL A 161 -3.08 -11.44 -26.24
C VAL A 161 -2.95 -12.22 -24.93
N GLY A 162 -2.24 -13.36 -24.92
CA GLY A 162 -2.00 -14.14 -23.72
C GLY A 162 -1.23 -13.37 -22.65
N ALA A 163 -0.20 -12.62 -23.04
CA ALA A 163 0.54 -11.76 -22.13
C ALA A 163 -0.36 -10.67 -21.51
N SER A 164 -1.24 -10.06 -22.30
CA SER A 164 -2.18 -9.05 -21.81
C SER A 164 -3.18 -9.60 -20.78
N PHE A 165 -3.67 -10.83 -20.98
CA PHE A 165 -4.57 -11.51 -20.03
C PHE A 165 -3.87 -11.92 -18.72
N ILE A 166 -2.60 -12.33 -18.79
CA ILE A 166 -1.81 -12.70 -17.61
C ILE A 166 -1.52 -11.46 -16.73
N LEU A 167 -1.28 -10.30 -17.35
CA LEU A 167 -1.08 -9.04 -16.65
C LEU A 167 -2.34 -8.51 -15.95
N GLU A 168 -3.53 -8.79 -16.47
CA GLU A 168 -4.80 -8.40 -15.81
C GLU A 168 -5.19 -9.28 -14.62
N ARG A 169 -4.57 -10.47 -14.47
CA ARG A 169 -4.87 -11.43 -13.38
C ARG A 169 -4.00 -11.27 -12.14
N LYS A 170 -3.02 -10.37 -12.15
CA LYS A 170 -2.02 -10.19 -11.09
C LYS A 170 -2.20 -8.83 -10.43
#